data_AF-A0A1A8UQQ0-F1
#
_entry.id   AF-A0A1A8UQQ0-F1
#
_cell.length_a   1.000
_cell.length_b   1.000
_cell.length_c   1.000
_cell.angle_alpha   90.00
_cell.angle_beta   90.00
_cell.angle_gamma   90.00
#
_symmetry.space_group_name_H-M   'P 1'
#
loop_
_entity.id
_entity.type
_entity.pdbx_description
1 polymer ?
#
loop_
_entity_poly.entity_id
_entity_poly.type
_entity_poly.pdbx_seq_one_letter_code
_entity_poly.pdbx_strand_id
1 'polypeptide(L)' 'MLVHRPSPTLLCLMSLWRILTPASCFPPNNQCQQIQRMALCNNLKLASVPPGLSDNLEELQLNYNNI' A
#
# COMPACT_ATOMS: atom_id res chain seq x y z
N MET A 1 -9.70 -28.11 35.57
CA MET A 1 -9.60 -27.76 34.13
C MET A 1 -8.29 -27.01 33.92
N LEU A 2 -7.38 -27.59 33.14
CA LEU A 2 -6.01 -27.08 32.98
C LEU A 2 -6.03 -25.87 32.03
N VAL A 3 -5.98 -24.66 32.60
CA VAL A 3 -5.82 -23.45 31.79
C VAL A 3 -4.35 -23.38 31.39
N HIS A 4 -4.04 -23.83 30.17
CA HIS A 4 -2.70 -23.75 29.59
C HIS A 4 -2.32 -22.28 29.45
N ARG A 5 -1.56 -21.77 30.44
CA ARG A 5 -0.95 -20.44 30.42
C ARG A 5 0.03 -20.40 29.24
N PRO A 6 -0.20 -19.57 28.21
CA PRO A 6 0.67 -19.52 27.05
C PRO A 6 2.07 -19.10 27.50
N SER A 7 3.06 -19.89 27.08
CA SER A 7 4.48 -19.66 27.40
C SER A 7 4.88 -18.23 27.00
N PRO A 8 5.62 -17.48 27.84
CA PRO A 8 6.06 -16.11 27.52
C PRO A 8 6.84 -16.03 26.21
N THR A 9 7.43 -17.15 25.76
CA THR A 9 8.12 -17.27 24.46
C THR A 9 7.16 -17.14 23.26
N LEU A 10 5.94 -17.68 23.37
CA LEU A 10 4.91 -17.58 22.32
C LEU A 10 4.38 -16.15 22.16
N LEU A 11 4.27 -15.41 23.26
CA LEU A 11 3.85 -14.00 23.24
C LEU A 11 4.93 -13.11 22.60
N CYS A 12 6.22 -13.42 22.79
CA CYS A 12 7.32 -12.68 22.17
C CYS A 12 7.35 -12.85 20.64
N LEU A 13 7.11 -14.07 20.14
CA LEU A 13 7.08 -14.37 18.70
C LEU A 13 5.91 -13.68 17.97
N MET A 14 4.73 -13.56 18.60
CA MET A 14 3.59 -12.83 18.01
C MET A 14 3.82 -11.32 17.91
N SER A 15 4.58 -10.73 18.83
CA SER A 15 4.95 -9.31 18.79
C SER A 15 5.89 -8.97 17.64
N LEU A 16 6.81 -9.88 17.29
CA LEU A 16 7.72 -9.71 16.15
C LEU A 16 6.98 -9.83 14.81
N TRP A 17 5.95 -10.68 14.70
CA TRP A 17 5.14 -10.80 13.48
C TRP A 17 4.35 -9.53 13.13
N ARG A 18 3.90 -8.74 14.13
CA ARG A 18 3.26 -7.43 13.88
C ARG A 18 4.22 -6.35 13.40
N ILE A 19 5.52 -6.51 13.68
CA ILE A 19 6.57 -5.54 13.31
C ILE A 19 7.17 -5.90 11.94
N LEU A 20 7.15 -7.19 11.57
CA LEU A 20 7.71 -7.68 10.31
C LEU A 20 6.74 -7.76 9.14
N THR A 21 5.44 -7.47 9.31
CA THR A 21 4.64 -7.07 8.15
C THR A 21 5.09 -5.66 7.77
N PRO A 22 5.88 -5.47 6.69
CA PRO A 22 6.05 -4.14 6.16
C PRO A 22 4.65 -3.64 5.83
N ALA A 23 4.46 -2.33 5.83
CA ALA A 23 3.30 -1.71 5.21
C ALA A 23 3.30 -1.93 3.67
N SER A 24 3.53 -3.15 3.19
CA SER A 24 3.39 -3.57 1.81
C SER A 24 1.93 -3.87 1.44
N CYS A 25 1.01 -3.86 2.41
CA CYS A 25 -0.40 -4.19 2.19
C CYS A 25 -1.30 -3.02 1.77
N PHE A 26 -0.76 -1.83 1.52
CA PHE A 26 -1.51 -0.79 0.83
C PHE A 26 -0.64 -0.19 -0.28
N PRO A 27 -0.50 -0.86 -1.44
CA PRO A 27 -0.30 -0.09 -2.65
C PRO A 27 -1.42 0.96 -2.68
N PRO A 28 -1.13 2.25 -2.87
CA PRO A 28 -2.19 3.24 -3.05
C PRO A 28 -3.01 2.74 -4.22
N ASN A 29 -4.21 2.21 -3.91
CA ASN A 29 -5.19 1.61 -4.82
C ASN A 29 -4.74 1.76 -6.28
N ASN A 30 -4.02 0.75 -6.82
CA ASN A 30 -3.29 0.79 -8.11
C ASN A 30 -4.27 0.93 -9.29
N GLN A 31 -5.08 1.98 -9.29
CA GLN A 31 -5.90 2.36 -10.41
C GLN A 31 -5.00 2.87 -11.54
N CYS A 32 -3.86 3.46 -11.19
CA CYS A 32 -2.87 3.92 -12.14
C CYS A 32 -1.93 2.80 -12.58
N GLN A 33 -1.73 2.65 -13.90
CA GLN A 33 -0.74 1.75 -14.46
C GLN A 33 0.62 2.47 -14.56
N GLN A 34 1.64 1.91 -13.91
CA GLN A 34 3.00 2.44 -14.04
C GLN A 34 3.72 1.77 -15.22
N ILE A 35 4.20 2.59 -16.16
CA ILE A 35 5.03 2.18 -17.30
C ILE A 35 6.33 2.98 -17.24
N GLN A 36 7.42 2.33 -16.83
CA GLN A 36 8.71 2.99 -16.64
C GLN A 36 8.61 4.19 -15.67
N ARG A 37 8.95 5.40 -16.14
CA ARG A 37 8.86 6.67 -15.40
C ARG A 37 7.52 7.40 -15.64
N MET A 38 6.52 6.72 -16.19
CA MET A 38 5.19 7.27 -16.44
C MET A 38 4.13 6.57 -15.57
N ALA A 39 3.19 7.33 -15.00
CA ALA A 39 1.97 6.80 -14.41
C ALA A 39 0.74 7.17 -15.25
N LEU A 40 -0.01 6.16 -15.66
CA LEU A 40 -1.24 6.27 -16.43
C LEU A 40 -2.44 6.13 -15.51
N CYS A 41 -3.09 7.24 -15.19
CA CYS A 41 -4.23 7.34 -14.29
C CYS A 41 -5.53 7.78 -15.02
N ASN A 42 -5.71 7.39 -16.29
CA ASN A 42 -6.81 7.91 -17.11
C ASN A 42 -8.15 7.21 -16.80
N ASN A 43 -9.26 7.97 -16.82
CA ASN A 43 -10.64 7.44 -16.69
C ASN A 43 -10.92 6.66 -15.39
N LEU A 44 -10.35 7.11 -14.27
CA LEU A 44 -10.44 6.46 -12.96
C LEU A 44 -11.43 7.15 -12.02
N LYS A 45 -12.13 8.19 -12.48
CA LYS A 45 -13.03 9.03 -11.67
C LYS A 45 -12.32 9.61 -10.44
N LEU A 46 -11.03 9.91 -10.58
CA LEU A 46 -10.25 10.55 -9.53
C LEU A 46 -10.84 11.93 -9.24
N ALA A 47 -10.92 12.29 -7.96
CA ALA A 47 -11.32 13.63 -7.50
C ALA A 47 -10.10 14.46 -7.03
N SER A 48 -8.92 13.85 -7.02
CA SER A 48 -7.65 14.49 -6.68
C SER A 48 -6.48 13.72 -7.28
N VAL A 49 -5.31 14.35 -7.32
CA VAL A 49 -4.06 13.68 -7.66
C VAL A 49 -3.77 12.57 -6.62
N PRO A 50 -3.43 11.34 -7.04
CA PRO A 50 -3.20 10.23 -6.11
C PRO A 50 -1.90 10.43 -5.31
N PRO A 51 -1.90 10.12 -4.00
CA PRO A 51 -0.68 10.13 -3.20
C PRO A 51 0.18 8.90 -3.48
N GLY A 52 1.48 8.98 -3.17
CA GLY A 52 2.40 7.83 -3.30
C GLY A 52 2.89 7.57 -4.72
N LEU A 53 2.93 8.60 -5.57
CA LEU A 53 3.63 8.54 -6.86
C LEU A 53 5.14 8.37 -6.63
N SER A 54 5.81 7.66 -7.54
CA SER A 54 7.27 7.44 -7.49
C SER A 54 8.02 8.77 -7.63
N ASP A 55 9.08 8.97 -6.84
CA ASP A 55 9.93 10.17 -6.94
C ASP A 55 10.66 10.30 -8.29
N ASN A 56 10.81 9.19 -9.01
CA ASN A 56 11.46 9.14 -10.33
C ASN A 56 10.47 9.25 -11.49
N LEU A 57 9.25 9.70 -11.22
CA LEU A 57 8.20 9.85 -12.20
C LEU A 57 8.41 11.12 -13.04
N GLU A 58 8.48 10.96 -14.35
CA GLU A 58 8.64 12.05 -15.32
C GLU A 58 7.29 12.49 -15.90
N GLU A 59 6.34 11.57 -16.03
CA GLU A 59 5.04 11.83 -16.65
C GLU A 59 3.88 11.25 -15.85
N LEU A 60 2.86 12.08 -15.60
CA LEU A 60 1.61 11.69 -14.96
C LEU A 60 0.43 12.02 -15.87
N GLN A 61 -0.29 10.98 -16.33
CA GLN A 61 -1.51 11.17 -17.13
C GLN A 61 -2.75 11.03 -16.26
N LEU A 62 -3.56 12.08 -16.17
CA LEU A 62 -4.81 12.14 -15.39
C LEU A 62 -6.04 12.42 -16.26
N ASN A 63 -5.99 12.06 -17.54
CA ASN A 63 -7.02 12.40 -18.51
C ASN A 63 -8.37 11.75 -18.16
N TYR A 64 -9.46 12.47 -18.44
CA TYR A 64 -10.84 11.97 -18.24
C TYR A 64 -11.16 11.60 -16.78
N ASN A 65 -10.67 12.37 -15.82
CA ASN A 65 -11.05 12.28 -14.41
C ASN A 65 -11.95 13.45 -13.97
N ASN A 66 -12.38 13.44 -12.71
CA ASN A 66 -13.24 14.46 -12.08
C ASN A 66 -12.44 15.33 -11.10
N ILE A 67 -11.17 15.62 -11.42
CA ILE A 67 -10.22 16.39 -10.59
C ILE A 67 -10.48 17.89 -10.76
#